data_AF-A0A8D9E8Q8-F1
#
_entry.id   AF-A0A8D9E8Q8-F1
#
_cell.length_a   1.000
_cell.length_b   1.000
_cell.length_c   1.000
_cell.angle_alpha   90.00
_cell.angle_beta   90.00
_cell.angle_gamma   90.00
#
_symmetry.space_group_name_H-M   'P 1'
#
loop_
_entity.id
_entity.type
_entity.pdbx_description
1 polymer ?
#
loop_
_entity_poly.entity_id
_entity_poly.type
_entity_poly.pdbx_seq_one_letter_code
_entity_poly.pdbx_strand_id
1 'polypeptide(L)'
;KNLTISFNPCQYEFSILNLTFSILSKKKLNFLVNNKIVNGWNDPRMPTLSAYKKKGYTAKSILSFCKNIGISKKENIIDIMMLESYVRNDLNINALRVM
;
A
#
# COMPACT_ATOMS: atom_id res chain seq x y z
N LYS A 1 -6.17 39.97 -4.45
CA LYS A 1 -5.92 38.66 -5.10
C LYS A 1 -4.41 38.55 -5.30
N ASN A 2 -3.70 37.79 -4.46
CA ASN A 2 -2.24 37.92 -4.28
C ASN A 2 -1.40 37.01 -5.19
N LEU A 3 -1.97 36.43 -6.25
CA LEU A 3 -1.25 35.58 -7.20
C LEU A 3 -1.57 36.02 -8.64
N THR A 4 -0.54 36.38 -9.38
CA THR A 4 -0.57 36.76 -10.81
C THR A 4 -0.42 35.54 -11.70
N ILE A 5 -1.23 34.51 -11.48
CA ILE A 5 -1.20 33.28 -12.30
C ILE A 5 -2.41 33.35 -13.23
N SER A 6 -2.18 33.24 -14.53
CA SER A 6 -3.21 33.34 -15.58
C SER A 6 -4.14 32.12 -15.63
N PHE A 7 -3.81 31.04 -14.92
CA PHE A 7 -4.53 29.79 -14.92
C PHE A 7 -4.95 29.37 -13.51
N ASN A 8 -6.17 28.86 -13.36
CA ASN A 8 -6.69 28.35 -12.10
C ASN A 8 -6.58 26.81 -12.10
N PRO A 9 -5.72 26.20 -11.27
CA PRO A 9 -5.63 24.75 -11.18
C PRO A 9 -6.92 24.15 -10.64
N CYS A 10 -7.31 22.97 -11.16
CA CYS A 10 -8.44 22.21 -10.65
C CYS A 10 -7.96 21.18 -9.62
N GLN A 11 -8.55 21.21 -8.43
CA GLN A 11 -8.31 20.22 -7.38
C GLN A 11 -9.33 19.08 -7.52
N TYR A 12 -8.83 17.85 -7.63
CA TYR A 12 -9.65 16.64 -7.62
C TYR A 12 -9.23 15.76 -6.46
N GLU A 13 -10.20 15.42 -5.62
CA GLU A 13 -10.00 14.59 -4.45
C GLU A 13 -10.57 13.20 -4.68
N PHE A 14 -9.90 12.22 -4.10
CA PHE A 14 -10.29 10.82 -4.07
C PHE A 14 -10.02 10.26 -2.67
N SER A 15 -10.72 9.17 -2.33
CA SER A 15 -10.59 8.57 -1.01
C SER A 15 -9.24 7.89 -0.82
N ILE A 16 -8.79 7.88 0.43
CA ILE A 16 -7.56 7.19 0.84
C ILE A 16 -7.81 5.68 0.82
N LEU A 17 -6.80 4.93 0.38
CA LEU A 17 -6.79 3.47 0.46
C LEU A 17 -6.47 3.02 1.89
N ASN A 18 -7.45 2.44 2.58
CA ASN A 18 -7.26 1.80 3.88
C ASN A 18 -7.38 0.28 3.74
N LEU A 19 -6.41 -0.46 4.29
CA LEU A 19 -6.41 -1.92 4.32
C LEU A 19 -6.82 -2.42 5.71
N THR A 20 -7.65 -3.47 5.76
CA THR A 20 -7.91 -4.22 7.00
C THR A 20 -6.61 -4.80 7.56
N PHE A 21 -6.56 -4.99 8.88
CA PHE A 21 -5.39 -5.52 9.60
C PHE A 21 -4.08 -4.75 9.39
N SER A 22 -4.15 -3.52 8.88
CA SER A 22 -3.00 -2.64 8.68
C SER A 22 -3.13 -1.36 9.51
N ILE A 23 -1.99 -0.78 9.88
CA ILE A 23 -1.94 0.48 10.61
C ILE A 23 -1.05 1.44 9.82
N LEU A 24 -1.63 2.54 9.33
CA LEU A 24 -0.90 3.56 8.57
C LEU A 24 -0.29 4.67 9.44
N SER A 25 -0.74 4.80 10.69
CA SER A 25 -0.29 5.87 11.57
C SER A 25 1.21 5.74 11.89
N LYS A 26 2.01 6.72 11.44
CA LYS A 26 3.45 6.80 11.70
C LYS A 26 3.77 6.70 13.19
N LYS A 27 2.97 7.33 14.07
CA LYS A 27 3.17 7.28 15.53
C LYS A 27 3.05 5.84 16.06
N LYS A 28 2.01 5.11 15.62
CA LYS A 28 1.80 3.71 16.01
C LYS A 28 2.89 2.78 15.46
N LEU A 29 3.29 2.98 14.21
CA LEU A 29 4.40 2.22 13.61
C LEU A 29 5.73 2.49 14.32
N ASN A 30 5.99 3.74 14.71
CA ASN A 30 7.19 4.09 15.47
C ASN A 30 7.21 3.45 16.85
N PHE A 31 6.06 3.31 17.51
CA PHE A 31 5.94 2.56 18.76
C PHE A 31 6.36 1.09 18.59
N LEU A 32 5.95 0.43 17.49
CA LEU A 32 6.36 -0.96 17.20
C LEU A 32 7.87 -1.10 17.02
N VAL A 33 8.49 -0.13 16.33
CA VAL A 33 9.94 -0.10 16.08
C VAL A 33 10.71 0.17 17.38
N ASN A 34 10.29 1.19 18.15
CA ASN A 34 10.96 1.58 19.39
C ASN A 34 10.91 0.48 20.46
N ASN A 35 9.79 -0.23 20.54
CA ASN A 35 9.62 -1.34 21.48
C ASN A 35 10.17 -2.67 20.95
N LYS A 36 10.87 -2.67 19.81
CA LYS A 36 11.50 -3.85 19.20
C LYS A 36 10.52 -5.00 18.93
N ILE A 37 9.23 -4.70 18.71
CA ILE A 37 8.23 -5.68 18.29
C ILE A 37 8.48 -6.11 16.83
N VAL A 38 9.02 -5.17 16.05
CA VAL A 38 9.49 -5.37 14.67
C VAL A 38 10.97 -5.02 14.55
N ASN A 39 11.65 -5.61 13.56
CA ASN A 39 13.08 -5.41 13.35
C ASN A 39 13.41 -4.00 12.82
N GLY A 40 12.41 -3.28 12.31
CA GLY A 40 12.54 -1.91 11.79
C GLY A 40 11.46 -1.58 10.75
N TRP A 41 11.63 -0.47 10.04
CA TRP A 41 10.67 0.01 9.03
C TRP A 41 10.54 -0.89 7.79
N ASN A 42 11.54 -1.73 7.54
CA ASN A 42 11.58 -2.67 6.42
C ASN A 42 11.22 -4.11 6.85
N ASP A 43 10.73 -4.31 8.07
CA ASP A 43 10.26 -5.62 8.54
C ASP A 43 9.06 -6.07 7.70
N PRO A 44 9.00 -7.29 7.14
CA PRO A 44 7.91 -7.76 6.28
C PRO A 44 6.50 -7.68 6.88
N ARG A 45 6.37 -7.52 8.21
CA ARG A 45 5.10 -7.33 8.92
C ARG A 45 4.61 -5.88 8.88
N MET A 46 5.46 -4.93 8.51
CA MET A 46 5.11 -3.52 8.43
C MET A 46 4.33 -3.24 7.14
N PRO A 47 3.31 -2.35 7.18
CA PRO A 47 2.53 -1.98 5.99
C PRO A 47 3.24 -0.88 5.17
N THR A 48 4.57 -0.95 5.04
CA THR A 48 5.38 -0.01 4.26
C THR A 48 5.74 -0.63 2.90
N LEU A 49 5.94 0.22 1.89
CA LEU A 49 6.38 -0.26 0.57
C LEU A 49 7.74 -0.99 0.63
N SER A 50 8.64 -0.54 1.49
CA SER A 50 9.94 -1.19 1.71
C SER A 50 9.80 -2.57 2.35
N ALA A 51 8.89 -2.72 3.31
CA ALA A 51 8.54 -4.00 3.90
C ALA A 51 7.87 -4.94 2.90
N TYR A 52 6.93 -4.47 2.08
CA TYR A 52 6.31 -5.28 1.02
C TYR A 52 7.34 -5.77 -0.01
N LYS A 53 8.28 -4.89 -0.40
CA LYS A 53 9.41 -5.29 -1.26
C LYS A 53 10.24 -6.40 -0.61
N LYS A 54 10.54 -6.28 0.69
CA LYS A 54 11.28 -7.32 1.43
C LYS A 54 10.46 -8.61 1.63
N LYS A 55 9.14 -8.50 1.77
CA LYS A 55 8.19 -9.63 1.86
C LYS A 55 8.13 -10.45 0.56
N GLY A 56 8.60 -9.89 -0.56
CA GLY A 56 8.58 -10.55 -1.88
C GLY A 56 7.38 -10.16 -2.74
N TYR A 57 6.71 -9.05 -2.42
CA TYR A 57 5.63 -8.55 -3.30
C TYR A 57 6.25 -7.94 -4.56
N THR A 58 5.66 -8.26 -5.71
CA THR A 58 6.11 -7.71 -6.98
C THR A 58 5.49 -6.32 -7.19
N ALA A 59 6.22 -5.44 -7.86
CA ALA A 59 5.67 -4.12 -8.23
C ALA A 59 4.42 -4.27 -9.11
N LYS A 60 4.43 -5.29 -9.98
CA LYS A 60 3.31 -5.61 -10.88
C LYS A 60 2.05 -6.00 -10.11
N SER A 61 2.15 -6.84 -9.07
CA SER A 61 0.97 -7.25 -8.30
C SER A 61 0.33 -6.07 -7.56
N ILE A 62 1.13 -5.18 -6.98
CA ILE A 62 0.66 -3.98 -6.29
C ILE A 62 -0.03 -3.02 -7.27
N LEU A 63 0.56 -2.80 -8.46
CA LEU A 63 -0.04 -1.96 -9.49
C LEU A 63 -1.36 -2.53 -10.01
N SER A 64 -1.41 -3.85 -10.25
CA SER A 64 -2.63 -4.55 -10.66
C SER A 64 -3.74 -4.42 -9.62
N PHE A 65 -3.39 -4.55 -8.33
CA PHE A 65 -4.32 -4.31 -7.22
C PHE A 65 -4.87 -2.87 -7.24
N CYS A 66 -3.99 -1.86 -7.32
CA CYS A 66 -4.42 -0.46 -7.36
C CYS A 66 -5.30 -0.12 -8.57
N LYS A 67 -5.05 -0.72 -9.73
CA LYS A 67 -5.88 -0.52 -10.94
C LYS A 67 -7.30 -1.08 -10.78
N ASN A 68 -7.46 -2.17 -10.03
CA ASN A 68 -8.73 -2.89 -9.96
C ASN A 68 -9.65 -2.47 -8.82
N ILE A 69 -9.12 -1.92 -7.73
CA ILE A 69 -9.92 -1.42 -6.59
C ILE A 69 -10.93 -0.32 -7.00
N GLY A 70 -10.62 0.41 -8.07
CA GLY A 70 -11.42 1.55 -8.52
C GLY A 70 -11.18 2.80 -7.67
N ILE A 71 -11.33 3.97 -8.30
CA ILE A 71 -11.18 5.27 -7.63
C ILE A 71 -12.58 5.74 -7.22
N SER A 72 -12.74 6.13 -5.96
CA SER A 72 -14.01 6.66 -5.47
C SER A 72 -13.79 7.88 -4.57
N LYS A 73 -14.85 8.62 -4.27
CA LYS A 73 -14.84 9.71 -3.27
C LYS A 73 -15.26 9.24 -1.88
N LYS A 74 -15.75 8.00 -1.75
CA LYS A 74 -16.23 7.44 -0.48
C LYS A 74 -15.10 6.68 0.20
N GLU A 75 -15.07 6.74 1.52
CA GLU A 75 -14.10 5.97 2.31
C GLU A 75 -14.33 4.48 2.10
N ASN A 76 -13.26 3.79 1.70
CA ASN A 76 -13.28 2.36 1.43
C ASN A 76 -12.23 1.67 2.29
N ILE A 77 -12.67 0.66 3.04
CA ILE A 77 -11.78 -0.26 3.76
C ILE A 77 -11.73 -1.55 2.95
N ILE A 78 -10.53 -1.93 2.53
CA ILE A 78 -10.32 -3.07 1.63
C ILE A 78 -9.63 -4.19 2.38
N ASP A 79 -10.08 -5.42 2.15
CA ASP A 79 -9.48 -6.54 2.83
C ASP A 79 -8.06 -6.83 2.32
N ILE A 80 -7.11 -7.02 3.25
CA ILE A 80 -5.73 -7.37 2.92
C ILE A 80 -5.62 -8.66 2.10
N MET A 81 -6.58 -9.59 2.26
CA MET A 81 -6.68 -10.81 1.47
C MET A 81 -6.80 -10.54 -0.03
N MET A 82 -7.44 -9.43 -0.42
CA MET A 82 -7.54 -9.02 -1.82
C MET A 82 -6.16 -8.65 -2.38
N LEU A 83 -5.33 -7.91 -1.62
CA LEU A 83 -3.96 -7.62 -2.03
C LEU A 83 -3.14 -8.92 -2.17
N GLU A 84 -3.28 -9.83 -1.21
CA GLU A 84 -2.55 -11.11 -1.25
C GLU A 84 -2.96 -12.00 -2.41
N SER A 85 -4.23 -11.96 -2.86
CA SER A 85 -4.65 -12.72 -4.03
C SER A 85 -3.98 -12.24 -5.32
N TYR A 86 -3.82 -10.92 -5.51
CA TYR A 86 -3.06 -10.37 -6.64
C TYR A 86 -1.59 -10.79 -6.61
N VAL A 87 -0.98 -10.82 -5.42
CA VAL A 87 0.41 -11.27 -5.25
C VAL A 87 0.52 -12.76 -5.60
N ARG A 88 -0.38 -13.61 -5.08
CA ARG A 88 -0.40 -15.05 -5.37
C ARG A 88 -0.56 -15.31 -6.87
N ASN A 89 -1.45 -14.59 -7.55
CA ASN A 89 -1.68 -14.74 -8.98
C ASN A 89 -0.44 -14.36 -9.81
N ASP A 90 0.24 -13.27 -9.47
CA ASP A 90 1.47 -12.86 -10.17
C ASP A 90 2.62 -13.85 -9.93
N LEU A 91 2.82 -14.30 -8.69
CA LEU A 91 3.86 -15.27 -8.35
C LEU A 91 3.58 -16.65 -8.94
N ASN A 92 2.33 -17.07 -9.10
CA ASN A 92 2.00 -18.37 -9.70
C ASN A 92 2.49 -18.48 -11.16
N ILE A 93 2.59 -17.35 -11.87
CA ILE A 93 3.07 -17.30 -13.26
C ILE A 93 4.58 -17.06 -13.31
N ASN A 94 5.11 -16.17 -12.47
CA ASN A 94 6.48 -15.68 -12.59
C ASN A 94 7.50 -16.41 -11.70
N ALA A 95 7.07 -17.05 -10.61
CA ALA A 95 7.99 -17.68 -9.67
C ALA A 95 8.35 -19.11 -10.14
N LEU A 96 9.64 -19.42 -10.13
CA LEU A 96 10.14 -20.77 -10.36
C LEU A 96 9.70 -21.69 -9.22
N ARG A 97 9.19 -22.87 -9.56
CA ARG A 97 8.90 -23.91 -8.57
C ARG A 97 10.17 -24.72 -8.34
N VAL A 98 10.55 -24.84 -7.09
CA VAL A 98 11.69 -25.64 -6.63
C VAL A 98 11.18 -26.72 -5.67
N MET A 99 11.84 -27.88 -5.65
CA MET A 99 11.59 -28.97 -4.69
C MET A 99 12.54 -28.87 -3.50
#